data_AF-A0A940TWK8-F1
#
_entry.id   AF-A0A940TWK8-F1
#
_cell.length_a   1.000
_cell.length_b   1.000
_cell.length_c   1.000
_cell.angle_alpha   90.00
_cell.angle_beta   90.00
_cell.angle_gamma   90.00
#
_symmetry.space_group_name_H-M   'P 1'
#
loop_
_entity.id
_entity.type
_entity.pdbx_description
1 polymer ?
#
loop_
_entity_poly.entity_id
_entity_poly.type
_entity_poly.pdbx_seq_one_letter_code
_entity_poly.pdbx_strand_id
1 'polypeptide(L)'
;MELMKVNNHAFQDKISQQLNDLIKRTVDAVISAIVLVLLAPVFGLVVLAIRRDTPGPAFYRGPRMGRYGKTFHMLKFRTMYERPESYQGPRVTAQDDPRVTRLGHWLRETKLNELPQFWNVLKGEMSLVGPRPEDPDIAKTWPREIFEEVLSVRPGITSPASVQYRNEETLLSAGSVMQKYLADLAPDKMRLDQLYVRYRSFWLDLDVLLWTALLLLPKIRAYTLPEQVLFVGPATRLFRRYMSWFSIDLLVTFIAIGVTGLIWRVDAPLNIGWSRAIAGAIGFSLLFSITGALMGVNRIAWLQASDRDIFDLIPAWMVATLIGYMANLAAGVFPSGLFLMASGLALIGYIVVRYRSRLFTGFLSRALRNRGAARAARERVLIVGSGPTAQLATWLLDHPVNTNRFWVVGMIDNDLYKQGIRIFGVQVLGNCKDLPHLIAKYDIGVIILADQGIAETEDVTNIARYQTASTRFAVLPDIFATLNGLALVSPIYQEDAQEVQPEASKLACTYCLARMAQLDFPLAEKN
;
A
#
# COMPACT_ATOMS: atom_id res chain seq x y z
N MET A 1 28.84 21.78 -2.15
CA MET A 1 28.75 20.30 -2.06
C MET A 1 27.31 19.81 -1.90
N GLU A 2 26.37 20.61 -1.35
CA GLU A 2 24.93 20.29 -1.32
C GLU A 2 24.22 20.40 -2.68
N LEU A 3 24.56 21.40 -3.50
CA LEU A 3 23.98 21.56 -4.85
C LEU A 3 24.29 20.38 -5.80
N MET A 4 25.39 19.65 -5.59
CA MET A 4 25.69 18.40 -6.33
C MET A 4 24.87 17.20 -5.83
N LYS A 5 24.48 17.15 -4.55
CA LYS A 5 23.67 16.05 -4.00
C LYS A 5 22.21 16.13 -4.43
N VAL A 6 21.63 17.34 -4.48
CA VAL A 6 20.25 17.55 -4.93
C VAL A 6 20.07 17.16 -6.40
N ASN A 7 21.03 17.51 -7.26
CA ASN A 7 21.02 17.11 -8.66
C ASN A 7 21.15 15.59 -8.86
N ASN A 8 21.87 14.90 -7.97
CA ASN A 8 22.06 13.45 -8.10
C ASN A 8 20.77 12.68 -7.74
N HIS A 9 20.01 13.13 -6.74
CA HIS A 9 18.71 12.53 -6.39
C HIS A 9 17.66 12.74 -7.48
N ALA A 10 17.49 13.97 -7.97
CA ALA A 10 16.55 14.26 -9.06
C ALA A 10 16.91 13.50 -10.35
N PHE A 11 18.21 13.33 -10.63
CA PHE A 11 18.69 12.56 -11.76
C PHE A 11 18.46 11.05 -11.61
N GLN A 12 18.75 10.49 -10.42
CA GLN A 12 18.46 9.08 -10.10
C GLN A 12 16.96 8.78 -10.17
N ASP A 13 16.13 9.67 -9.64
CA ASP A 13 14.67 9.54 -9.69
C ASP A 13 14.17 9.55 -11.14
N LYS A 14 14.69 10.44 -11.97
CA LYS A 14 14.35 10.50 -13.40
C LYS A 14 14.74 9.23 -14.15
N ILE A 15 15.94 8.69 -13.92
CA ILE A 15 16.39 7.43 -14.55
C ILE A 15 15.49 6.28 -14.10
N SER A 16 15.20 6.18 -12.80
CA SER A 16 14.35 5.12 -12.27
C SER A 16 12.94 5.16 -12.88
N GLN A 17 12.38 6.37 -13.05
CA GLN A 17 11.07 6.56 -13.69
C GLN A 17 11.10 6.16 -15.17
N GLN A 18 12.16 6.51 -15.90
CA GLN A 18 12.31 6.11 -17.30
C GLN A 18 12.43 4.59 -17.47
N LEU A 19 13.20 3.91 -16.60
CA LEU A 19 13.30 2.46 -16.59
C LEU A 19 11.96 1.80 -16.27
N ASN A 20 11.23 2.32 -15.28
CA ASN A 20 9.90 1.84 -14.93
C ASN A 20 8.90 2.01 -16.10
N ASP A 21 8.95 3.15 -16.80
CA ASP A 21 8.12 3.40 -17.98
C ASP A 21 8.45 2.43 -19.13
N LEU A 22 9.73 2.10 -19.32
CA LEU A 22 10.18 1.15 -20.34
C LEU A 22 9.71 -0.27 -20.00
N ILE A 23 9.91 -0.71 -18.75
CA ILE A 23 9.46 -2.04 -18.29
C ILE A 23 7.94 -2.14 -18.43
N LYS A 24 7.20 -1.14 -17.93
CA LYS A 24 5.74 -1.09 -18.07
C LYS A 24 5.31 -1.17 -19.53
N ARG A 25 5.97 -0.41 -20.41
CA ARG A 25 5.67 -0.42 -21.84
C ARG A 25 5.87 -1.80 -22.48
N THR A 26 6.95 -2.48 -22.14
CA THR A 26 7.24 -3.83 -22.64
C THR A 26 6.21 -4.83 -22.14
N VAL A 27 5.88 -4.80 -20.84
CA VAL A 27 4.86 -5.67 -20.25
C VAL A 27 3.49 -5.44 -20.91
N ASP A 28 3.06 -4.18 -21.06
CA ASP A 28 1.81 -3.82 -21.72
C ASP A 28 1.73 -4.37 -23.15
N ALA A 29 2.82 -4.23 -23.93
CA ALA A 29 2.87 -4.67 -25.31
C ALA A 29 2.81 -6.21 -25.42
N VAL A 30 3.57 -6.92 -24.58
CA VAL A 30 3.59 -8.39 -24.56
C VAL A 30 2.22 -8.95 -24.17
N ILE A 31 1.63 -8.45 -23.08
CA ILE A 31 0.31 -8.90 -22.63
C ILE A 31 -0.74 -8.60 -23.71
N SER A 32 -0.72 -7.41 -24.31
CA SER A 32 -1.68 -7.04 -25.35
C SER A 32 -1.54 -7.92 -26.60
N ALA A 33 -0.31 -8.24 -27.02
CA ALA A 33 -0.08 -9.15 -28.13
C ALA A 33 -0.65 -10.55 -27.85
N ILE A 34 -0.40 -11.08 -26.65
CA ILE A 34 -0.93 -12.38 -26.22
C ILE A 34 -2.48 -12.35 -26.23
N VAL A 35 -3.10 -11.34 -25.63
CA VAL A 35 -4.56 -11.22 -25.56
C VAL A 35 -5.17 -11.12 -26.97
N LEU A 36 -4.59 -10.32 -27.86
CA LEU A 36 -5.09 -10.16 -29.24
C LEU A 36 -5.02 -11.48 -30.02
N VAL A 37 -3.95 -12.26 -29.87
CA VAL A 37 -3.80 -13.56 -30.53
C VAL A 37 -4.79 -14.57 -29.96
N LEU A 38 -4.89 -14.67 -28.63
CA LEU A 38 -5.79 -15.64 -27.97
C LEU A 38 -7.26 -15.32 -28.21
N LEU A 39 -7.65 -14.04 -28.26
CA LEU A 39 -9.03 -13.60 -28.45
C LEU A 39 -9.40 -13.30 -29.92
N ALA A 40 -8.48 -13.50 -30.87
CA ALA A 40 -8.76 -13.38 -32.30
C ALA A 40 -10.03 -14.13 -32.76
N PRO A 41 -10.28 -15.41 -32.40
CA PRO A 41 -11.51 -16.10 -32.80
C PRO A 41 -12.77 -15.44 -32.20
N VAL A 42 -12.70 -14.97 -30.95
CA VAL A 42 -13.80 -14.26 -30.28
C VAL A 42 -14.09 -12.94 -31.00
N PHE A 43 -13.06 -12.18 -31.40
CA PHE A 43 -13.23 -10.96 -32.18
C PHE A 43 -13.92 -11.23 -33.51
N GLY A 44 -13.56 -12.32 -34.20
CA GLY A 44 -14.24 -12.73 -35.43
C GLY A 44 -15.74 -12.95 -35.23
N LEU A 45 -16.12 -13.69 -34.18
CA LEU A 45 -17.52 -13.95 -33.84
C LEU A 45 -18.29 -12.68 -33.49
N VAL A 46 -17.71 -11.80 -32.68
CA VAL A 46 -18.32 -10.52 -32.29
C VAL A 46 -18.49 -9.60 -33.51
N VAL A 47 -17.49 -9.52 -34.39
CA VAL A 47 -17.57 -8.74 -35.64
C VAL A 47 -18.72 -9.26 -36.52
N LEU A 48 -18.84 -10.59 -36.68
CA LEU A 48 -19.93 -11.18 -37.45
C LEU A 48 -21.30 -10.89 -36.82
N ALA A 49 -21.42 -10.98 -35.50
CA ALA A 49 -22.65 -10.66 -34.78
C ALA A 49 -23.05 -9.18 -34.97
N ILE A 50 -22.11 -8.24 -34.84
CA ILE A 50 -22.38 -6.80 -35.02
C ILE A 50 -22.83 -6.48 -36.44
N ARG A 51 -22.19 -7.06 -37.45
CA ARG A 51 -22.53 -6.82 -38.86
C ARG A 51 -23.87 -7.46 -39.27
N ARG A 52 -24.31 -8.50 -38.56
CA ARG A 52 -25.64 -9.10 -38.75
C ARG A 52 -26.75 -8.34 -38.00
N ASP A 53 -26.43 -7.77 -36.84
CA ASP A 53 -27.39 -6.99 -36.03
C ASP A 53 -27.78 -5.68 -36.73
N THR A 54 -26.80 -4.93 -37.24
CA THR A 54 -27.04 -3.62 -37.89
C THR A 54 -26.07 -3.34 -39.05
N PRO A 55 -26.49 -2.63 -40.12
CA PRO A 55 -25.60 -2.28 -41.23
C PRO A 55 -24.47 -1.33 -40.78
N GLY A 56 -23.28 -1.45 -41.37
CA GLY A 56 -22.13 -0.57 -41.13
C GLY A 56 -20.89 -1.26 -40.53
N PRO A 57 -19.89 -0.50 -40.06
CA PRO A 57 -18.62 -1.04 -39.57
C PRO A 57 -18.76 -1.70 -38.19
N ALA A 58 -17.97 -2.74 -37.94
CA ALA A 58 -17.98 -3.43 -36.63
C ALA A 58 -17.18 -2.67 -35.55
N PHE A 59 -16.27 -1.80 -35.95
CA PHE A 59 -15.42 -1.02 -35.05
C PHE A 59 -15.79 0.45 -35.08
N TYR A 60 -15.81 1.06 -33.90
CA TYR A 60 -15.92 2.48 -33.69
C TYR A 60 -14.56 3.07 -33.28
N ARG A 61 -14.25 4.28 -33.75
CA ARG A 61 -13.01 5.00 -33.47
C ARG A 61 -13.34 6.39 -32.94
N GLY A 62 -13.32 6.54 -31.61
CA GLY A 62 -13.61 7.82 -30.96
C GLY A 62 -12.32 8.61 -30.71
N PRO A 63 -12.26 9.92 -31.06
CA PRO A 63 -11.13 10.75 -30.69
C PRO A 63 -11.06 10.87 -29.17
N ARG A 64 -9.85 10.73 -28.61
CA ARG A 64 -9.59 10.84 -27.17
C ARG A 64 -8.29 11.55 -26.89
N MET A 65 -8.23 12.20 -25.74
CA MET A 65 -7.02 12.84 -25.24
C MET A 65 -6.03 11.79 -24.72
N GLY A 66 -4.80 11.83 -25.23
CA GLY A 66 -3.72 10.92 -24.86
C GLY A 66 -2.55 11.61 -24.19
N ARG A 67 -1.44 10.88 -24.05
CA ARG A 67 -0.22 11.37 -23.38
C ARG A 67 0.26 12.68 -24.02
N TYR A 68 0.62 13.65 -23.17
CA TYR A 68 1.09 14.98 -23.55
C TYR A 68 0.09 15.76 -24.41
N GLY A 69 -1.21 15.53 -24.21
CA GLY A 69 -2.26 16.21 -24.96
C GLY A 69 -2.40 15.74 -26.42
N LYS A 70 -1.71 14.66 -26.83
CA LYS A 70 -1.82 14.13 -28.19
C LYS A 70 -3.10 13.33 -28.35
N THR A 71 -3.96 13.73 -29.27
CA THR A 71 -5.20 13.02 -29.57
C THR A 71 -4.93 11.72 -30.32
N PHE A 72 -5.66 10.66 -29.98
CA PHE A 72 -5.63 9.38 -30.69
C PHE A 72 -7.04 8.81 -30.87
N HIS A 73 -7.17 7.77 -31.71
CA HIS A 73 -8.44 7.13 -31.98
C HIS A 73 -8.59 5.86 -31.16
N MET A 74 -9.37 5.94 -30.09
CA MET A 74 -9.67 4.80 -29.22
C MET A 74 -10.59 3.81 -29.95
N LEU A 75 -10.14 2.57 -30.08
CA LEU A 75 -10.85 1.51 -30.80
C LEU A 75 -11.83 0.77 -29.88
N LYS A 76 -13.09 0.65 -30.30
CA LYS A 76 -14.12 -0.13 -29.60
C LYS A 76 -14.92 -0.95 -30.59
N PHE A 77 -15.60 -2.00 -30.12
CA PHE A 77 -16.69 -2.56 -30.91
C PHE A 77 -17.86 -1.57 -30.95
N ARG A 78 -18.50 -1.49 -32.11
CA ARG A 78 -19.67 -0.63 -32.30
C ARG A 78 -20.82 -1.18 -31.45
N THR A 79 -21.40 -0.31 -30.63
CA THR A 79 -22.54 -0.62 -29.76
C THR A 79 -23.74 0.30 -30.02
N MET A 80 -23.61 1.27 -30.92
CA MET A 80 -24.66 2.22 -31.28
C MET A 80 -25.04 2.07 -32.76
N TYR A 81 -26.25 2.52 -33.12
CA TYR A 81 -26.70 2.58 -34.51
C TYR A 81 -25.83 3.54 -35.32
N GLU A 82 -25.54 3.18 -36.58
CA GLU A 82 -24.78 4.01 -37.51
C GLU A 82 -25.71 5.07 -38.15
N ARG A 83 -26.10 6.09 -37.38
CA ARG A 83 -26.99 7.18 -37.83
C ARG A 83 -26.46 8.55 -37.37
N PRO A 84 -26.82 9.65 -38.05
CA PRO A 84 -26.35 11.00 -37.69
C PRO A 84 -26.62 11.38 -36.22
N GLU A 85 -27.76 10.98 -35.67
CA GLU A 85 -28.16 11.29 -34.29
C GLU A 85 -27.21 10.65 -33.28
N SER A 86 -26.61 9.51 -33.64
CA SER A 86 -25.63 8.82 -32.79
C SER A 86 -24.38 9.66 -32.54
N TYR A 87 -23.99 10.47 -33.53
CA TYR A 87 -22.79 11.31 -33.50
C TYR A 87 -23.04 12.71 -32.96
N GLN A 88 -24.28 13.18 -32.96
CA GLN A 88 -24.70 14.52 -32.54
C GLN A 88 -25.19 14.58 -31.08
N GLY A 89 -25.53 13.44 -30.47
CA GLY A 89 -25.97 13.37 -29.07
C GLY A 89 -24.84 13.55 -28.04
N PRO A 90 -25.17 13.53 -26.73
CA PRO A 90 -24.22 13.72 -25.64
C PRO A 90 -23.02 12.77 -25.74
N ARG A 91 -21.82 13.29 -25.41
CA ARG A 91 -20.55 12.52 -25.41
C ARG A 91 -20.50 11.42 -24.33
N VAL A 92 -21.36 11.52 -23.32
CA VAL A 92 -21.54 10.53 -22.25
C VAL A 92 -22.85 9.77 -22.49
N THR A 93 -22.82 8.45 -22.31
CA THR A 93 -23.99 7.58 -22.54
C THR A 93 -24.73 7.33 -21.22
N ALA A 94 -26.06 7.43 -21.24
CA ALA A 94 -26.93 7.05 -20.12
C ALA A 94 -27.39 5.59 -20.22
N GLN A 95 -27.91 5.01 -19.13
CA GLN A 95 -28.34 3.61 -19.08
C GLN A 95 -29.35 3.20 -20.18
N ASP A 96 -30.32 4.06 -20.48
CA ASP A 96 -31.39 3.79 -21.46
C ASP A 96 -31.23 4.64 -22.74
N ASP A 97 -29.99 4.82 -23.20
CA ASP A 97 -29.72 5.64 -24.38
C ASP A 97 -30.28 4.98 -25.66
N PRO A 98 -31.24 5.62 -26.36
CA PRO A 98 -31.91 5.04 -27.53
C PRO A 98 -30.98 4.81 -28.73
N ARG A 99 -29.76 5.38 -28.68
CA ARG A 99 -28.73 5.17 -29.72
C ARG A 99 -28.11 3.78 -29.66
N VAL A 100 -28.25 3.04 -28.56
CA VAL A 100 -27.57 1.76 -28.32
C VAL A 100 -28.37 0.61 -28.96
N THR A 101 -27.68 -0.32 -29.64
CA THR A 101 -28.34 -1.50 -30.23
C THR A 101 -28.57 -2.58 -29.18
N ARG A 102 -29.46 -3.56 -29.45
CA ARG A 102 -29.71 -4.68 -28.53
C ARG A 102 -28.44 -5.50 -28.24
N LEU A 103 -27.69 -5.87 -29.27
CA LEU A 103 -26.38 -6.50 -29.09
C LEU A 103 -25.39 -5.54 -28.40
N GLY A 104 -25.50 -4.25 -28.71
CA GLY A 104 -24.72 -3.19 -28.06
C GLY A 104 -24.89 -3.15 -26.55
N HIS A 105 -26.10 -3.28 -26.03
CA HIS A 105 -26.36 -3.37 -24.59
C HIS A 105 -25.58 -4.54 -23.97
N TRP A 106 -25.68 -5.73 -24.53
CA TRP A 106 -24.95 -6.90 -24.03
C TRP A 106 -23.42 -6.72 -24.08
N LEU A 107 -22.89 -6.13 -25.16
CA LEU A 107 -21.46 -5.86 -25.29
C LEU A 107 -20.95 -4.82 -24.26
N ARG A 108 -21.79 -3.85 -23.87
CA ARG A 108 -21.46 -2.84 -22.84
C ARG A 108 -21.58 -3.41 -21.43
N GLU A 109 -22.61 -4.21 -21.18
CA GLU A 109 -22.82 -4.88 -19.90
C GLU A 109 -21.67 -5.82 -19.56
N THR A 110 -21.18 -6.57 -20.55
CA THR A 110 -20.03 -7.48 -20.40
C THR A 110 -18.68 -6.77 -20.56
N LYS A 111 -18.66 -5.49 -20.93
CA LYS A 111 -17.47 -4.69 -21.28
C LYS A 111 -16.62 -5.29 -22.42
N LEU A 112 -17.16 -6.27 -23.16
CA LEU A 112 -16.51 -6.85 -24.34
C LEU A 112 -16.28 -5.81 -25.43
N ASN A 113 -17.10 -4.75 -25.47
CA ASN A 113 -16.92 -3.66 -26.41
C ASN A 113 -15.56 -2.92 -26.28
N GLU A 114 -14.89 -3.03 -25.14
CA GLU A 114 -13.61 -2.35 -24.87
C GLU A 114 -12.39 -3.19 -25.25
N LEU A 115 -12.53 -4.48 -25.54
CA LEU A 115 -11.40 -5.36 -25.89
C LEU A 115 -10.58 -4.91 -27.13
N PRO A 116 -11.15 -4.27 -28.16
CA PRO A 116 -10.33 -3.76 -29.26
C PRO A 116 -9.26 -2.74 -28.84
N GLN A 117 -9.38 -2.12 -27.65
CA GLN A 117 -8.38 -1.19 -27.12
C GLN A 117 -7.01 -1.82 -26.86
N PHE A 118 -6.92 -3.16 -26.72
CA PHE A 118 -5.62 -3.85 -26.64
C PHE A 118 -4.75 -3.57 -27.89
N TRP A 119 -5.36 -3.24 -29.03
CA TRP A 119 -4.63 -2.76 -30.20
C TRP A 119 -4.00 -1.38 -30.00
N ASN A 120 -4.70 -0.45 -29.36
CA ASN A 120 -4.16 0.87 -29.01
C ASN A 120 -3.03 0.74 -27.98
N VAL A 121 -3.14 -0.22 -27.05
CA VAL A 121 -2.05 -0.56 -26.14
C VAL A 121 -0.87 -1.12 -26.92
N LEU A 122 -1.06 -2.09 -27.82
CA LEU A 122 0.05 -2.63 -28.63
C LEU A 122 0.76 -1.55 -29.45
N LYS A 123 0.02 -0.59 -30.02
CA LYS A 123 0.57 0.59 -30.73
C LYS A 123 1.31 1.58 -29.84
N GLY A 124 1.04 1.59 -28.53
CA GLY A 124 1.67 2.50 -27.57
C GLY A 124 0.98 3.83 -27.37
N GLU A 125 -0.26 3.94 -27.86
CA GLU A 125 -1.17 5.07 -27.61
C GLU A 125 -1.77 4.96 -26.19
N MET A 126 -2.01 3.72 -25.73
CA MET A 126 -2.55 3.40 -24.41
C MET A 126 -1.61 2.48 -23.61
N SER A 127 -1.94 2.29 -22.34
CA SER A 127 -1.40 1.30 -21.40
C SER A 127 -2.52 0.38 -20.93
N LEU A 128 -2.20 -0.77 -20.32
CA LEU A 128 -3.24 -1.60 -19.68
C LEU A 128 -3.89 -0.86 -18.51
N VAL A 129 -3.05 -0.22 -17.68
CA VAL A 129 -3.48 0.56 -16.52
C VAL A 129 -2.96 1.99 -16.63
N GLY A 130 -3.85 2.95 -16.48
CA GLY A 130 -3.57 4.37 -16.61
C GLY A 130 -4.86 5.20 -16.49
N PRO A 131 -4.78 6.54 -16.35
CA PRO A 131 -5.94 7.40 -16.35
C PRO A 131 -6.85 7.14 -17.54
N ARG A 132 -8.17 7.21 -17.35
CA ARG A 132 -9.10 6.90 -18.45
C ARG A 132 -9.01 8.01 -19.50
N PRO A 133 -8.85 7.69 -20.79
CA PRO A 133 -8.73 8.72 -21.82
C PRO A 133 -10.05 9.49 -21.96
N GLU A 134 -10.02 10.79 -21.72
CA GLU A 134 -11.21 11.65 -21.77
C GLU A 134 -11.47 12.17 -23.19
N ASP A 135 -12.71 12.59 -23.46
CA ASP A 135 -13.05 13.34 -24.67
C ASP A 135 -12.18 14.61 -24.77
N PRO A 136 -11.59 14.93 -25.95
CA PRO A 136 -10.70 16.08 -26.09
C PRO A 136 -11.34 17.42 -25.74
N ASP A 137 -12.64 17.57 -25.98
CA ASP A 137 -13.35 18.83 -25.71
C ASP A 137 -13.55 19.02 -24.20
N ILE A 138 -13.78 17.93 -23.46
CA ILE A 138 -13.88 17.93 -21.99
C ILE A 138 -12.49 18.13 -21.38
N ALA A 139 -11.48 17.39 -21.83
CA ALA A 139 -10.14 17.46 -21.27
C ALA A 139 -9.53 18.88 -21.36
N LYS A 140 -9.86 19.64 -22.41
CA LYS A 140 -9.40 21.03 -22.57
C LYS A 140 -10.01 22.00 -21.55
N THR A 141 -11.09 21.64 -20.87
CA THR A 141 -11.72 22.47 -19.82
C THR A 141 -11.06 22.30 -18.45
N TRP A 142 -10.16 21.32 -18.31
CA TRP A 142 -9.52 21.02 -17.03
C TRP A 142 -8.52 22.12 -16.62
N PRO A 143 -8.30 22.33 -15.31
CA PRO A 143 -7.19 23.14 -14.82
C PRO A 143 -5.87 22.64 -15.38
N ARG A 144 -4.96 23.56 -15.73
CA ARG A 144 -3.72 23.26 -16.45
C ARG A 144 -2.82 22.30 -15.67
N GLU A 145 -2.76 22.46 -14.36
CA GLU A 145 -1.95 21.63 -13.46
C GLU A 145 -2.41 20.17 -13.52
N ILE A 146 -3.73 19.94 -13.47
CA ILE A 146 -4.32 18.61 -13.54
C ILE A 146 -4.14 18.02 -14.94
N PHE A 147 -4.34 18.84 -15.97
CA PHE A 147 -4.16 18.43 -17.36
C PHE A 147 -2.73 17.93 -17.62
N GLU A 148 -1.72 18.68 -17.22
CA GLU A 148 -0.31 18.31 -17.40
C GLU A 148 0.06 17.08 -16.56
N GLU A 149 -0.45 16.97 -15.33
CA GLU A 149 -0.18 15.85 -14.43
C GLU A 149 -0.80 14.54 -14.96
N VAL A 150 -2.11 14.52 -15.22
CA VAL A 150 -2.84 13.31 -15.64
C VAL A 150 -2.37 12.83 -17.02
N LEU A 151 -2.10 13.75 -17.95
CA LEU A 151 -1.64 13.40 -19.30
C LEU A 151 -0.12 13.19 -19.40
N SER A 152 0.62 13.27 -18.29
CA SER A 152 2.06 12.93 -18.27
C SER A 152 2.33 11.45 -18.57
N VAL A 153 1.35 10.59 -18.30
CA VAL A 153 1.37 9.14 -18.50
C VAL A 153 0.45 8.72 -19.65
N ARG A 154 0.63 7.49 -20.15
CA ARG A 154 -0.30 6.94 -21.16
C ARG A 154 -1.65 6.64 -20.50
N PRO A 155 -2.76 6.95 -21.18
CA PRO A 155 -4.07 6.56 -20.71
C PRO A 155 -4.23 5.03 -20.66
N GLY A 156 -5.06 4.54 -19.76
CA GLY A 156 -5.29 3.11 -19.53
C GLY A 156 -6.56 2.56 -20.16
N ILE A 157 -6.59 1.26 -20.43
CA ILE A 157 -7.85 0.53 -20.63
C ILE A 157 -8.67 0.56 -19.33
N THR A 158 -7.99 0.34 -18.20
CA THR A 158 -8.57 0.42 -16.85
C THR A 158 -7.79 1.40 -15.97
N SER A 159 -8.46 1.93 -14.94
CA SER A 159 -7.89 2.83 -13.94
C SER A 159 -8.57 2.61 -12.58
N PRO A 160 -7.99 3.10 -11.47
CA PRO A 160 -8.68 3.16 -10.19
C PRO A 160 -10.07 3.82 -10.29
N ALA A 161 -10.17 4.95 -10.99
CA ALA A 161 -11.45 5.61 -11.27
C ALA A 161 -12.42 4.71 -12.06
N SER A 162 -11.93 3.94 -13.05
CA SER A 162 -12.75 3.01 -13.84
C SER A 162 -13.28 1.84 -13.00
N VAL A 163 -12.49 1.38 -12.02
CA VAL A 163 -12.87 0.34 -11.07
C VAL A 163 -13.93 0.85 -10.09
N GLN A 164 -13.77 2.08 -9.58
CA GLN A 164 -14.71 2.70 -8.66
C GLN A 164 -16.05 3.00 -9.36
N TYR A 165 -15.98 3.58 -10.55
CA TYR A 165 -17.13 4.09 -11.31
C TYR A 165 -17.54 3.18 -12.47
N ARG A 166 -17.49 1.85 -12.28
CA ARG A 166 -17.81 0.85 -13.32
C ARG A 166 -19.24 0.95 -13.90
N ASN A 167 -20.19 1.36 -13.05
CA ASN A 167 -21.62 1.48 -13.34
C ASN A 167 -22.03 2.95 -13.49
N GLU A 168 -21.11 3.80 -13.96
CA GLU A 168 -21.37 5.21 -14.24
C GLU A 168 -22.65 5.44 -15.06
N GLU A 169 -22.92 4.60 -16.06
CA GLU A 169 -24.11 4.71 -16.91
C GLU A 169 -25.42 4.64 -16.08
N THR A 170 -25.42 3.91 -14.94
CA THR A 170 -26.55 3.81 -13.99
C THR A 170 -26.67 5.01 -13.06
N LEU A 171 -25.56 5.70 -12.78
CA LEU A 171 -25.54 6.89 -11.92
C LEU A 171 -26.05 8.14 -12.66
N LEU A 172 -26.05 8.10 -14.00
CA LEU A 172 -26.42 9.23 -14.85
C LEU A 172 -27.83 9.08 -15.43
N SER A 173 -28.78 9.86 -14.90
CA SER A 173 -30.18 9.89 -15.39
C SER A 173 -30.32 10.73 -16.68
N ALA A 174 -31.23 10.32 -17.57
CA ALA A 174 -31.36 10.84 -18.94
C ALA A 174 -31.61 12.37 -19.08
N GLY A 175 -32.11 13.06 -18.05
CA GLY A 175 -32.51 14.48 -18.16
C GLY A 175 -31.39 15.51 -18.03
N SER A 176 -30.24 15.19 -17.42
CA SER A 176 -29.13 16.14 -17.17
C SER A 176 -27.76 15.47 -17.07
N VAL A 177 -27.50 14.52 -17.97
CA VAL A 177 -26.30 13.65 -17.98
C VAL A 177 -25.00 14.45 -17.91
N MET A 178 -24.82 15.46 -18.77
CA MET A 178 -23.56 16.22 -18.84
C MET A 178 -23.34 17.11 -17.61
N GLN A 179 -24.39 17.73 -17.07
CA GLN A 179 -24.28 18.63 -15.93
C GLN A 179 -23.96 17.86 -14.65
N LYS A 180 -24.63 16.71 -14.41
CA LYS A 180 -24.31 15.81 -13.29
C LYS A 180 -22.92 15.20 -13.42
N TYR A 181 -22.51 14.86 -14.65
CA TYR A 181 -21.16 14.36 -14.90
C TYR A 181 -20.09 15.36 -14.47
N LEU A 182 -20.21 16.62 -14.91
CA LEU A 182 -19.22 17.66 -14.63
C LEU A 182 -19.22 18.11 -13.17
N ALA A 183 -20.39 18.13 -12.50
CA ALA A 183 -20.50 18.60 -11.12
C ALA A 183 -20.05 17.55 -10.10
N ASP A 184 -20.52 16.30 -10.23
CA ASP A 184 -20.39 15.31 -9.15
C ASP A 184 -19.31 14.27 -9.45
N LEU A 185 -19.15 13.87 -10.71
CA LEU A 185 -18.36 12.69 -11.06
C LEU A 185 -16.97 13.01 -11.61
N ALA A 186 -16.85 14.04 -12.44
CA ALA A 186 -15.59 14.44 -13.06
C ALA A 186 -14.52 14.85 -12.02
N PRO A 187 -14.83 15.67 -10.99
CA PRO A 187 -13.82 16.07 -10.01
C PRO A 187 -13.22 14.89 -9.25
N ASP A 188 -14.07 13.92 -8.86
CA ASP A 188 -13.60 12.78 -8.09
C ASP A 188 -12.81 11.78 -8.95
N LYS A 189 -13.21 11.59 -10.22
CA LYS A 189 -12.41 10.84 -11.19
C LYS A 189 -11.04 11.47 -11.42
N MET A 190 -10.99 12.79 -11.60
CA MET A 190 -9.73 13.52 -11.76
C MET A 190 -8.83 13.35 -10.55
N ARG A 191 -9.37 13.44 -9.33
CA ARG A 191 -8.64 13.18 -8.08
C ARG A 191 -8.04 11.77 -8.05
N LEU A 192 -8.83 10.74 -8.36
CA LEU A 192 -8.36 9.35 -8.39
C LEU A 192 -7.28 9.12 -9.46
N ASP A 193 -7.42 9.74 -10.62
CA ASP A 193 -6.42 9.67 -11.69
C ASP A 193 -5.12 10.39 -11.30
N GLN A 194 -5.17 11.54 -10.62
CA GLN A 194 -3.99 12.20 -10.05
C GLN A 194 -3.30 11.33 -8.99
N LEU A 195 -4.08 10.74 -8.07
CA LEU A 195 -3.55 9.82 -7.06
C LEU A 195 -2.84 8.63 -7.72
N TYR A 196 -3.41 8.09 -8.79
CA TYR A 196 -2.75 7.04 -9.56
C TYR A 196 -1.42 7.53 -10.16
N VAL A 197 -1.38 8.70 -10.81
CA VAL A 197 -0.13 9.24 -11.39
C VAL A 197 0.96 9.40 -10.32
N ARG A 198 0.60 9.90 -9.13
CA ARG A 198 1.54 10.13 -8.01
C ARG A 198 2.08 8.85 -7.39
N TYR A 199 1.24 7.83 -7.23
CA TYR A 199 1.58 6.58 -6.54
C TYR A 199 1.77 5.37 -7.46
N ARG A 200 1.86 5.61 -8.78
CA ARG A 200 2.01 4.56 -9.78
C ARG A 200 3.15 3.61 -9.45
N SER A 201 2.84 2.32 -9.46
CA SER A 201 3.83 1.27 -9.29
C SER A 201 3.35 0.01 -10.01
N PHE A 202 4.28 -0.87 -10.37
CA PHE A 202 3.95 -2.14 -11.00
C PHE A 202 2.92 -2.96 -10.20
N TRP A 203 3.01 -2.92 -8.87
CA TRP A 203 2.10 -3.66 -7.98
C TRP A 203 0.71 -3.02 -7.89
N LEU A 204 0.63 -1.69 -7.92
CA LEU A 204 -0.63 -0.99 -8.04
C LEU A 204 -1.34 -1.34 -9.35
N ASP A 205 -0.60 -1.39 -10.47
CA ASP A 205 -1.16 -1.80 -11.75
C ASP A 205 -1.74 -3.22 -11.68
N LEU A 206 -1.00 -4.15 -11.04
CA LEU A 206 -1.47 -5.53 -10.87
C LEU A 206 -2.72 -5.61 -9.99
N ASP A 207 -2.79 -4.79 -8.92
CA ASP A 207 -3.98 -4.69 -8.08
C ASP A 207 -5.18 -4.16 -8.85
N VAL A 208 -5.01 -3.09 -9.64
CA VAL A 208 -6.08 -2.54 -10.48
C VAL A 208 -6.56 -3.58 -11.48
N LEU A 209 -5.65 -4.30 -12.17
CA LEU A 209 -6.02 -5.37 -13.09
C LEU A 209 -6.78 -6.50 -12.41
N LEU A 210 -6.35 -6.92 -11.21
CA LEU A 210 -7.01 -7.95 -10.43
C LEU A 210 -8.41 -7.50 -10.01
N TRP A 211 -8.56 -6.29 -9.49
CA TRP A 211 -9.86 -5.74 -9.11
C TRP A 211 -10.78 -5.63 -10.32
N THR A 212 -10.27 -5.16 -11.46
CA THR A 212 -11.03 -5.13 -12.72
C THR A 212 -11.50 -6.54 -13.10
N ALA A 213 -10.63 -7.54 -13.09
CA ALA A 213 -11.00 -8.92 -13.43
C ALA A 213 -12.05 -9.50 -12.46
N LEU A 214 -11.88 -9.30 -11.15
CA LEU A 214 -12.80 -9.81 -10.13
C LEU A 214 -14.19 -9.17 -10.21
N LEU A 215 -14.25 -7.86 -10.47
CA LEU A 215 -15.51 -7.11 -10.48
C LEU A 215 -16.28 -7.25 -11.80
N LEU A 216 -15.62 -7.72 -12.86
CA LEU A 216 -16.29 -8.17 -14.09
C LEU A 216 -17.05 -9.49 -13.89
N LEU A 217 -16.78 -10.24 -12.81
CA LEU A 217 -17.54 -11.46 -12.50
C LEU A 217 -18.95 -11.10 -11.99
N PRO A 218 -20.00 -11.74 -12.53
CA PRO A 218 -21.39 -11.36 -12.25
C PRO A 218 -21.77 -11.45 -10.76
N LYS A 219 -21.15 -12.36 -10.01
CA LYS A 219 -21.42 -12.54 -8.57
C LYS A 219 -20.85 -11.42 -7.67
N ILE A 220 -19.86 -10.67 -8.15
CA ILE A 220 -19.11 -9.68 -7.34
C ILE A 220 -19.38 -8.24 -7.84
N ARG A 221 -20.03 -8.09 -8.99
CA ARG A 221 -20.29 -6.80 -9.67
C ARG A 221 -20.98 -5.73 -8.80
N ALA A 222 -21.80 -6.14 -7.84
CA ALA A 222 -22.54 -5.24 -6.95
C ALA A 222 -21.69 -4.64 -5.81
N TYR A 223 -20.51 -5.20 -5.53
CA TYR A 223 -19.67 -4.73 -4.44
C TYR A 223 -18.95 -3.44 -4.82
N THR A 224 -19.04 -2.39 -4.00
CA THR A 224 -18.24 -1.16 -4.16
C THR A 224 -16.97 -1.28 -3.33
N LEU A 225 -15.82 -1.00 -3.96
CA LEU A 225 -14.54 -1.08 -3.26
C LEU A 225 -14.31 0.19 -2.43
N PRO A 226 -13.84 0.07 -1.18
CA PRO A 226 -13.29 1.21 -0.46
C PRO A 226 -12.02 1.72 -1.17
N GLU A 227 -11.86 3.04 -1.27
CA GLU A 227 -10.69 3.66 -1.92
C GLU A 227 -9.34 3.16 -1.35
N GLN A 228 -9.30 2.86 -0.06
CA GLN A 228 -8.10 2.34 0.61
C GLN A 228 -7.63 1.00 0.01
N VAL A 229 -8.57 0.14 -0.36
CA VAL A 229 -8.30 -1.19 -0.93
C VAL A 229 -7.96 -1.09 -2.42
N LEU A 230 -8.42 -0.02 -3.07
CA LEU A 230 -8.16 0.27 -4.48
C LEU A 230 -6.68 0.58 -4.73
N PHE A 231 -6.04 1.34 -3.83
CA PHE A 231 -4.62 1.70 -3.94
C PHE A 231 -3.67 0.77 -3.17
N VAL A 232 -4.17 0.01 -2.19
CA VAL A 232 -3.39 -0.97 -1.42
C VAL A 232 -4.09 -2.32 -1.47
N GLY A 233 -4.03 -2.94 -2.63
CA GLY A 233 -4.64 -4.23 -2.90
C GLY A 233 -3.78 -5.43 -2.45
N PRO A 234 -4.25 -6.65 -2.72
CA PRO A 234 -3.60 -7.88 -2.27
C PRO A 234 -2.20 -8.08 -2.89
N ALA A 235 -1.97 -7.70 -4.14
CA ALA A 235 -0.66 -7.82 -4.78
C ALA A 235 0.35 -6.87 -4.15
N THR A 236 -0.01 -5.60 -3.93
CA THR A 236 0.85 -4.64 -3.25
C THR A 236 1.16 -5.09 -1.82
N ARG A 237 0.16 -5.58 -1.08
CA ARG A 237 0.35 -6.14 0.27
C ARG A 237 1.27 -7.37 0.26
N LEU A 238 1.06 -8.30 -0.67
CA LEU A 238 1.86 -9.51 -0.80
C LEU A 238 3.33 -9.15 -1.10
N PHE A 239 3.56 -8.29 -2.08
CA PHE A 239 4.91 -7.92 -2.49
C PHE A 239 5.67 -7.20 -1.37
N ARG A 240 5.10 -6.14 -0.81
CA ARG A 240 5.75 -5.36 0.26
C ARG A 240 6.00 -6.18 1.52
N ARG A 241 5.13 -7.15 1.82
CA ARG A 241 5.23 -7.93 3.05
C ARG A 241 6.18 -9.12 2.93
N TYR A 242 6.21 -9.79 1.78
CA TYR A 242 6.93 -11.06 1.63
C TYR A 242 8.11 -10.96 0.68
N MET A 243 7.96 -10.31 -0.47
CA MET A 243 8.99 -10.34 -1.52
C MET A 243 10.22 -9.53 -1.17
N SER A 244 10.07 -8.36 -0.52
CA SER A 244 11.23 -7.55 -0.12
C SER A 244 12.18 -8.30 0.82
N TRP A 245 11.63 -9.04 1.78
CA TRP A 245 12.42 -9.83 2.72
C TRP A 245 12.93 -11.12 2.10
N PHE A 246 12.13 -11.80 1.26
CA PHE A 246 12.56 -12.99 0.54
C PHE A 246 13.81 -12.73 -0.32
N SER A 247 13.89 -11.60 -1.03
CA SER A 247 15.08 -11.26 -1.83
C SER A 247 16.33 -11.07 -0.99
N ILE A 248 16.18 -10.46 0.19
CA ILE A 248 17.28 -10.28 1.16
C ILE A 248 17.69 -11.64 1.73
N ASP A 249 16.73 -12.44 2.18
CA ASP A 249 16.96 -13.76 2.75
C ASP A 249 17.61 -14.70 1.72
N LEU A 250 17.23 -14.60 0.44
CA LEU A 250 17.87 -15.32 -0.67
C LEU A 250 19.35 -14.97 -0.79
N LEU A 251 19.68 -13.68 -0.78
CA LEU A 251 21.07 -13.22 -0.85
C LEU A 251 21.88 -13.71 0.36
N VAL A 252 21.33 -13.59 1.56
CA VAL A 252 21.98 -14.07 2.80
C VAL A 252 22.22 -15.58 2.74
N THR A 253 21.22 -16.35 2.29
CA THR A 253 21.33 -17.81 2.15
C THR A 253 22.40 -18.19 1.13
N PHE A 254 22.43 -17.49 -0.01
CA PHE A 254 23.42 -17.72 -1.05
C PHE A 254 24.84 -17.45 -0.54
N ILE A 255 25.04 -16.36 0.20
CA ILE A 255 26.33 -16.05 0.84
C ILE A 255 26.68 -17.12 1.88
N ALA A 256 25.72 -17.56 2.71
CA ALA A 256 25.95 -18.60 3.71
C ALA A 256 26.38 -19.93 3.09
N ILE A 257 25.74 -20.36 2.00
CA ILE A 257 26.13 -21.55 1.23
C ILE A 257 27.53 -21.36 0.64
N GLY A 258 27.83 -20.19 0.07
CA GLY A 258 29.15 -19.88 -0.50
C GLY A 258 30.27 -19.95 0.53
N VAL A 259 30.09 -19.28 1.69
CA VAL A 259 31.05 -19.31 2.80
C VAL A 259 31.22 -20.72 3.35
N THR A 260 30.12 -21.46 3.52
CA THR A 260 30.18 -22.85 3.96
C THR A 260 30.94 -23.73 2.99
N GLY A 261 30.71 -23.56 1.68
CA GLY A 261 31.42 -24.29 0.64
C GLY A 261 32.92 -23.99 0.60
N LEU A 262 33.33 -22.75 0.88
CA LEU A 262 34.75 -22.38 1.01
C LEU A 262 35.41 -23.04 2.22
N ILE A 263 34.73 -23.07 3.36
CA ILE A 263 35.22 -23.73 4.57
C ILE A 263 35.32 -25.25 4.34
N TRP A 264 34.29 -25.86 3.76
CA TRP A 264 34.29 -27.30 3.46
C TRP A 264 35.41 -27.71 2.50
N ARG A 265 35.77 -26.83 1.56
CA ARG A 265 36.86 -27.07 0.60
C ARG A 265 38.25 -27.18 1.24
N VAL A 266 38.41 -26.76 2.49
CA VAL A 266 39.65 -26.96 3.25
C VAL A 266 39.89 -28.45 3.50
N ASP A 267 38.81 -29.21 3.78
CA ASP A 267 38.90 -30.61 4.19
C ASP A 267 38.58 -31.59 3.06
N ALA A 268 37.69 -31.23 2.13
CA ALA A 268 37.25 -32.14 1.08
C ALA A 268 36.89 -31.43 -0.25
N PRO A 269 37.15 -32.06 -1.41
CA PRO A 269 36.76 -31.51 -2.70
C PRO A 269 35.23 -31.46 -2.82
N LEU A 270 34.71 -30.27 -3.10
CA LEU A 270 33.27 -30.02 -3.24
C LEU A 270 32.91 -29.78 -4.72
N ASN A 271 32.10 -30.68 -5.30
CA ASN A 271 31.66 -30.60 -6.70
C ASN A 271 30.12 -30.61 -6.83
N ILE A 272 29.47 -29.58 -6.28
CA ILE A 272 28.01 -29.41 -6.35
C ILE A 272 27.59 -28.68 -7.65
N GLY A 273 28.46 -27.82 -8.19
CA GLY A 273 28.15 -26.95 -9.32
C GLY A 273 27.25 -25.75 -8.95
N TRP A 274 27.36 -24.67 -9.72
CA TRP A 274 26.64 -23.41 -9.45
C TRP A 274 25.12 -23.54 -9.52
N SER A 275 24.61 -24.36 -10.44
CA SER A 275 23.16 -24.55 -10.62
C SER A 275 22.49 -25.12 -9.38
N ARG A 276 23.05 -26.18 -8.80
CA ARG A 276 22.53 -26.82 -7.58
C ARG A 276 22.70 -25.92 -6.35
N ALA A 277 23.80 -25.16 -6.27
CA ALA A 277 24.00 -24.18 -5.20
C ALA A 277 22.93 -23.07 -5.22
N ILE A 278 22.66 -22.49 -6.41
CA ILE A 278 21.62 -21.47 -6.60
C ILE A 278 20.23 -22.07 -6.30
N ALA A 279 19.93 -23.26 -6.82
CA ALA A 279 18.65 -23.92 -6.58
C ALA A 279 18.44 -24.24 -5.08
N GLY A 280 19.49 -24.68 -4.38
CA GLY A 280 19.48 -24.88 -2.93
C GLY A 280 19.23 -23.58 -2.15
N ALA A 281 19.87 -22.48 -2.55
CA ALA A 281 19.65 -21.17 -1.94
C ALA A 281 18.21 -20.67 -2.13
N ILE A 282 17.66 -20.81 -3.34
CA ILE A 282 16.26 -20.46 -3.66
C ILE A 282 15.30 -21.33 -2.84
N GLY A 283 15.52 -22.65 -2.83
CA GLY A 283 14.68 -23.59 -2.10
C GLY A 283 14.66 -23.32 -0.60
N PHE A 284 15.82 -23.14 0.01
CA PHE A 284 15.92 -22.85 1.45
C PHE A 284 15.34 -21.48 1.81
N SER A 285 15.64 -20.44 1.03
CA SER A 285 15.05 -19.11 1.25
C SER A 285 13.51 -19.13 1.11
N LEU A 286 12.98 -19.93 0.17
CA LEU A 286 11.54 -20.08 0.00
C LEU A 286 10.92 -20.80 1.21
N LEU A 287 11.55 -21.88 1.69
CA LEU A 287 11.11 -22.58 2.91
C LEU A 287 11.14 -21.66 4.13
N PHE A 288 12.20 -20.88 4.31
CA PHE A 288 12.29 -19.90 5.41
C PHE A 288 11.23 -18.82 5.29
N SER A 289 10.98 -18.28 4.08
CA SER A 289 9.96 -17.27 3.84
C SER A 289 8.55 -17.80 4.11
N ILE A 290 8.23 -19.03 3.69
CA ILE A 290 6.93 -19.68 3.93
C ILE A 290 6.74 -19.96 5.42
N THR A 291 7.72 -20.58 6.08
CA THR A 291 7.63 -20.88 7.53
C THR A 291 7.58 -19.60 8.36
N GLY A 292 8.37 -18.59 8.01
CA GLY A 292 8.31 -17.26 8.61
C GLY A 292 6.97 -16.55 8.38
N ALA A 293 6.36 -16.71 7.20
CA ALA A 293 5.02 -16.20 6.93
C ALA A 293 3.96 -16.83 7.85
N LEU A 294 4.01 -18.15 8.02
CA LEU A 294 3.11 -18.91 8.90
C LEU A 294 3.28 -18.51 10.37
N MET A 295 4.52 -18.29 10.81
CA MET A 295 4.85 -17.90 12.18
C MET A 295 4.75 -16.38 12.44
N GLY A 296 4.43 -15.57 11.42
CA GLY A 296 4.20 -14.13 11.58
C GLY A 296 5.46 -13.26 11.58
N VAL A 297 6.63 -13.81 11.24
CA VAL A 297 7.92 -13.10 11.12
C VAL A 297 7.83 -11.91 10.15
N ASN A 298 7.05 -12.07 9.08
CA ASN A 298 6.84 -11.04 8.06
C ASN A 298 5.86 -9.93 8.49
N ARG A 299 5.29 -10.02 9.69
CA ARG A 299 4.48 -8.95 10.29
C ARG A 299 5.32 -7.99 11.13
N ILE A 300 6.62 -8.23 11.30
CA ILE A 300 7.46 -7.43 12.20
C ILE A 300 8.14 -6.30 11.42
N ALA A 301 8.03 -5.06 11.90
CA ALA A 301 8.79 -3.93 11.38
C ALA A 301 10.22 -3.97 11.93
N TRP A 302 11.15 -4.66 11.27
CA TRP A 302 12.51 -4.92 11.79
C TRP A 302 13.32 -3.68 12.20
N LEU A 303 13.11 -2.52 11.57
CA LEU A 303 13.73 -1.27 11.99
C LEU A 303 13.27 -0.80 13.40
N GLN A 304 12.05 -1.17 13.76
CA GLN A 304 11.34 -0.79 14.99
C GLN A 304 11.06 -2.00 15.89
N ALA A 305 11.63 -3.17 15.58
CA ALA A 305 11.35 -4.43 16.24
C ALA A 305 11.91 -4.48 17.66
N SER A 306 11.13 -5.03 18.60
CA SER A 306 11.58 -5.25 19.97
C SER A 306 12.74 -6.26 20.01
N ASP A 307 13.57 -6.17 21.04
CA ASP A 307 14.55 -7.17 21.43
C ASP A 307 14.03 -8.61 21.48
N ARG A 308 12.73 -8.82 21.74
CA ARG A 308 12.11 -10.16 21.74
C ARG A 308 11.79 -10.69 20.35
N ASP A 309 11.60 -9.82 19.38
CA ASP A 309 11.20 -10.20 18.01
C ASP A 309 12.33 -11.00 17.30
N ILE A 310 13.57 -10.99 17.79
CA ILE A 310 14.67 -11.86 17.31
C ILE A 310 14.28 -13.33 17.46
N PHE A 311 13.67 -13.68 18.59
CA PHE A 311 13.36 -15.06 18.91
C PHE A 311 12.28 -15.63 18.00
N ASP A 312 11.47 -14.79 17.35
CA ASP A 312 10.49 -15.22 16.36
C ASP A 312 11.16 -15.79 15.09
N LEU A 313 12.44 -15.48 14.83
CA LEU A 313 13.21 -16.05 13.69
C LEU A 313 13.63 -17.50 13.93
N ILE A 314 13.88 -17.90 15.18
CA ILE A 314 14.49 -19.20 15.50
C ILE A 314 13.52 -20.35 15.20
N PRO A 315 12.24 -20.35 15.64
CA PRO A 315 11.30 -21.40 15.31
C PRO A 315 11.07 -21.54 13.80
N ALA A 316 10.99 -20.42 13.07
CA ALA A 316 10.81 -20.42 11.62
C ALA A 316 12.02 -21.06 10.93
N TRP A 317 13.23 -20.66 11.33
CA TRP A 317 14.46 -21.24 10.84
C TRP A 317 14.59 -22.73 11.19
N MET A 318 14.22 -23.17 12.40
CA MET A 318 14.26 -24.57 12.80
C MET A 318 13.36 -25.43 11.92
N VAL A 319 12.12 -25.00 11.68
CA VAL A 319 11.18 -25.73 10.81
C VAL A 319 11.65 -25.74 9.36
N ALA A 320 12.14 -24.61 8.84
CA ALA A 320 12.71 -24.54 7.49
C ALA A 320 13.93 -25.46 7.34
N THR A 321 14.79 -25.50 8.34
CA THR A 321 15.99 -26.35 8.38
C THR A 321 15.62 -27.82 8.46
N LEU A 322 14.64 -28.19 9.28
CA LEU A 322 14.15 -29.56 9.37
C LEU A 322 13.58 -30.04 8.02
N ILE A 323 12.68 -29.25 7.41
CA ILE A 323 12.07 -29.60 6.12
C ILE A 323 13.13 -29.66 5.01
N GLY A 324 14.01 -28.66 4.95
CA GLY A 324 15.08 -28.60 3.96
C GLY A 324 16.10 -29.74 4.12
N TYR A 325 16.41 -30.11 5.36
CA TYR A 325 17.31 -31.24 5.66
C TYR A 325 16.68 -32.57 5.22
N MET A 326 15.40 -32.79 5.51
CA MET A 326 14.68 -33.99 5.05
C MET A 326 14.62 -34.06 3.51
N ALA A 327 14.36 -32.94 2.84
CA ALA A 327 14.40 -32.87 1.38
C ALA A 327 15.81 -33.13 0.83
N ASN A 328 16.85 -32.64 1.51
CA ASN A 328 18.25 -32.88 1.14
C ASN A 328 18.64 -34.36 1.31
N LEU A 329 18.17 -35.04 2.36
CA LEU A 329 18.39 -36.48 2.54
C LEU A 329 17.75 -37.30 1.41
N ALA A 330 16.57 -36.91 0.96
CA ALA A 330 15.88 -37.59 -0.14
C ALA A 330 16.56 -37.35 -1.51
N ALA A 331 17.07 -36.14 -1.74
CA ALA A 331 17.63 -35.74 -3.04
C ALA A 331 19.15 -35.93 -3.15
N GLY A 332 19.87 -36.07 -2.03
CA GLY A 332 21.33 -36.28 -1.99
C GLY A 332 22.15 -35.12 -2.58
N VAL A 333 21.63 -33.89 -2.55
CA VAL A 333 22.22 -32.74 -3.27
C VAL A 333 23.46 -32.19 -2.54
N PHE A 334 23.36 -32.04 -1.22
CA PHE A 334 24.43 -31.50 -0.38
C PHE A 334 24.85 -32.52 0.69
N PRO A 335 26.14 -32.59 1.06
CA PRO A 335 26.55 -33.29 2.27
C PRO A 335 25.80 -32.77 3.50
N SER A 336 25.33 -33.66 4.37
CA SER A 336 24.52 -33.32 5.54
C SER A 336 25.18 -32.28 6.46
N GLY A 337 26.49 -32.41 6.72
CA GLY A 337 27.24 -31.45 7.54
C GLY A 337 27.30 -30.06 6.92
N LEU A 338 27.50 -29.98 5.59
CA LEU A 338 27.49 -28.72 4.85
C LEU A 338 26.12 -28.06 4.91
N PHE A 339 25.03 -28.81 4.72
CA PHE A 339 23.69 -28.24 4.79
C PHE A 339 23.40 -27.62 6.17
N LEU A 340 23.69 -28.35 7.25
CA LEU A 340 23.45 -27.87 8.62
C LEU A 340 24.30 -26.63 8.92
N MET A 341 25.57 -26.61 8.52
CA MET A 341 26.45 -25.46 8.71
C MET A 341 25.99 -24.23 7.91
N ALA A 342 25.58 -24.43 6.64
CA ALA A 342 25.01 -23.36 5.83
C ALA A 342 23.70 -22.82 6.43
N SER A 343 22.85 -23.69 6.96
CA SER A 343 21.62 -23.28 7.64
C SER A 343 21.91 -22.44 8.89
N GLY A 344 22.92 -22.81 9.69
CA GLY A 344 23.33 -22.06 10.88
C GLY A 344 23.92 -20.69 10.53
N LEU A 345 24.77 -20.62 9.51
CA LEU A 345 25.29 -19.35 8.99
C LEU A 345 24.19 -18.46 8.42
N ALA A 346 23.19 -19.04 7.76
CA ALA A 346 22.03 -18.31 7.26
C ALA A 346 21.23 -17.67 8.41
N LEU A 347 21.00 -18.38 9.52
CA LEU A 347 20.34 -17.82 10.71
C LEU A 347 21.09 -16.60 11.25
N ILE A 348 22.41 -16.72 11.41
CA ILE A 348 23.26 -15.60 11.86
C ILE A 348 23.11 -14.42 10.90
N GLY A 349 23.17 -14.68 9.59
CA GLY A 349 22.97 -13.66 8.57
C GLY A 349 21.59 -12.99 8.64
N TYR A 350 20.51 -13.75 8.84
CA TYR A 350 19.16 -13.20 8.98
C TYR A 350 19.04 -12.29 10.19
N ILE A 351 19.60 -12.72 11.34
CA ILE A 351 19.63 -11.91 12.57
C ILE A 351 20.42 -10.62 12.32
N VAL A 352 21.62 -10.71 11.73
CA VAL A 352 22.48 -9.56 11.47
C VAL A 352 21.81 -8.56 10.53
N VAL A 353 21.22 -9.02 9.42
CA VAL A 353 20.59 -8.14 8.45
C VAL A 353 19.34 -7.47 9.00
N ARG A 354 18.50 -8.20 9.75
CA ARG A 354 17.27 -7.67 10.34
C ARG A 354 17.54 -6.73 11.53
N TYR A 355 18.58 -6.98 12.33
CA TYR A 355 18.95 -6.17 13.51
C TYR A 355 20.14 -5.24 13.30
N ARG A 356 20.58 -5.01 12.07
CA ARG A 356 21.77 -4.19 11.76
C ARG A 356 21.83 -2.84 12.50
N SER A 357 20.68 -2.20 12.73
CA SER A 357 20.57 -0.91 13.43
C SER A 357 20.48 -1.01 14.95
N ARG A 358 20.26 -2.21 15.51
CA ARG A 358 20.03 -2.48 16.94
C ARG A 358 21.03 -3.43 17.60
N LEU A 359 21.93 -4.07 16.83
CA LEU A 359 22.99 -4.93 17.36
C LEU A 359 23.88 -4.20 18.39
N PHE A 360 24.06 -2.89 18.25
CA PHE A 360 24.85 -2.07 19.17
C PHE A 360 24.05 -1.56 20.40
N THR A 361 22.73 -1.43 20.31
CA THR A 361 21.91 -0.79 21.36
C THR A 361 21.12 -1.77 22.23
N GLY A 362 20.91 -3.01 21.76
CA GLY A 362 20.02 -3.99 22.43
C GLY A 362 20.67 -4.86 23.52
N PHE A 363 21.99 -4.83 23.68
CA PHE A 363 22.67 -5.69 24.67
C PHE A 363 22.56 -5.13 26.11
N LEU A 364 22.36 -3.81 26.26
CA LEU A 364 22.39 -3.13 27.56
C LEU A 364 21.07 -3.20 28.36
N SER A 365 19.92 -3.46 27.72
CA SER A 365 18.61 -3.50 28.40
C SER A 365 18.28 -4.85 29.07
N ARG A 366 19.19 -5.82 28.99
CA ARG A 366 18.90 -7.24 29.19
C ARG A 366 19.13 -7.77 30.61
N ALA A 367 19.65 -6.96 31.53
CA ALA A 367 19.99 -7.44 32.88
C ALA A 367 18.86 -7.40 33.92
N LEU A 368 17.70 -6.76 33.65
CA LEU A 368 16.72 -6.44 34.71
C LEU A 368 15.30 -6.96 34.54
N ARG A 369 14.98 -7.79 33.54
CA ARG A 369 13.57 -8.04 33.21
C ARG A 369 13.23 -9.52 33.09
N ASN A 370 13.23 -10.20 34.23
CA ASN A 370 12.66 -11.53 34.36
C ASN A 370 11.92 -11.68 35.69
N ARG A 371 10.70 -11.14 35.80
CA ARG A 371 9.68 -11.64 36.74
C ARG A 371 8.30 -11.46 36.11
N GLY A 372 7.58 -12.58 36.00
CA GLY A 372 6.21 -12.62 35.54
C GLY A 372 5.29 -11.88 36.51
N ALA A 373 4.32 -11.14 35.96
CA ALA A 373 3.26 -10.52 36.74
C ALA A 373 1.91 -10.87 36.12
N ALA A 374 1.04 -11.40 36.98
CA ALA A 374 -0.24 -12.02 36.71
C ALA A 374 -1.26 -11.09 36.01
N ARG A 375 -2.27 -11.73 35.42
CA ARG A 375 -3.46 -11.16 34.76
C ARG A 375 -4.46 -10.58 35.79
N ALA A 376 -4.12 -9.50 36.48
CA ALA A 376 -5.12 -8.68 37.18
C ALA A 376 -5.56 -7.51 36.27
N ALA A 377 -6.80 -7.03 36.42
CA ALA A 377 -7.49 -6.06 35.55
C ALA A 377 -6.64 -4.84 35.17
N ARG A 378 -6.05 -4.85 33.97
CA ARG A 378 -5.27 -3.75 33.41
C ARG A 378 -6.17 -2.84 32.59
N GLU A 379 -5.94 -1.53 32.67
CA GLU A 379 -6.58 -0.58 31.76
C GLU A 379 -6.04 -0.78 30.35
N ARG A 380 -6.97 -0.98 29.41
CA ARG A 380 -6.65 -1.23 28.01
C ARG A 380 -6.36 0.09 27.30
N VAL A 381 -5.14 0.20 26.79
CA VAL A 381 -4.62 1.40 26.15
C VAL A 381 -4.49 1.18 24.65
N LEU A 382 -4.89 2.18 23.86
CA LEU A 382 -4.67 2.23 22.43
C LEU A 382 -3.82 3.44 22.08
N ILE A 383 -2.79 3.24 21.26
CA ILE A 383 -1.88 4.32 20.85
C ILE A 383 -2.25 4.75 19.43
N VAL A 384 -2.46 6.03 19.20
CA VAL A 384 -2.71 6.60 17.87
C VAL A 384 -1.40 7.21 17.36
N GLY A 385 -0.93 6.72 16.22
CA GLY A 385 0.36 7.02 15.63
C GLY A 385 1.39 5.89 15.86
N SER A 386 2.30 5.73 14.91
CA SER A 386 3.41 4.76 14.99
C SER A 386 4.80 5.42 14.95
N GLY A 387 4.89 6.72 15.27
CA GLY A 387 6.11 7.53 15.19
C GLY A 387 7.02 7.44 16.42
N PRO A 388 8.05 8.31 16.52
CA PRO A 388 8.96 8.38 17.67
C PRO A 388 8.24 8.64 19.00
N THR A 389 7.21 9.49 19.00
CA THR A 389 6.37 9.76 20.18
C THR A 389 5.60 8.50 20.61
N ALA A 390 5.17 7.67 19.64
CA ALA A 390 4.53 6.39 19.92
C ALA A 390 5.53 5.35 20.48
N GLN A 391 6.80 5.41 20.06
CA GLN A 391 7.89 4.64 20.67
C GLN A 391 8.06 4.98 22.14
N LEU A 392 8.08 6.28 22.47
CA LEU A 392 8.19 6.75 23.85
C LEU A 392 6.99 6.32 24.68
N ALA A 393 5.76 6.49 24.16
CA ALA A 393 4.55 6.03 24.82
C ALA A 393 4.61 4.53 25.12
N THR A 394 5.01 3.72 24.13
CA THR A 394 5.13 2.26 24.30
C THR A 394 6.19 1.92 25.36
N TRP A 395 7.34 2.59 25.34
CA TRP A 395 8.41 2.39 26.32
C TRP A 395 8.01 2.79 27.75
N LEU A 396 7.24 3.86 27.91
CA LEU A 396 6.72 4.32 29.21
C LEU A 396 5.66 3.37 29.76
N LEU A 397 4.78 2.84 28.91
CA LEU A 397 3.72 1.91 29.32
C LEU A 397 4.28 0.51 29.59
N ASP A 398 5.28 0.09 28.83
CA ASP A 398 5.98 -1.17 29.03
C ASP A 398 7.02 -1.10 30.18
N HIS A 399 7.14 0.04 30.86
CA HIS A 399 8.01 0.17 32.03
C HIS A 399 7.48 -0.69 33.20
N PRO A 400 8.33 -1.36 34.00
CA PRO A 400 7.88 -2.35 35.01
C PRO A 400 6.92 -1.79 36.07
N VAL A 401 6.99 -0.48 36.32
CA VAL A 401 6.10 0.24 37.24
C VAL A 401 4.69 0.39 36.67
N ASN A 402 4.57 0.46 35.33
CA ASN A 402 3.34 0.76 34.61
C ASN A 402 2.69 -0.48 33.97
N THR A 403 3.44 -1.55 33.71
CA THR A 403 2.95 -2.80 33.09
C THR A 403 1.90 -3.54 33.92
N ASN A 404 1.83 -3.27 35.23
CA ASN A 404 0.78 -3.80 36.10
C ASN A 404 -0.52 -3.00 36.03
N ARG A 405 -0.51 -1.77 35.49
CA ARG A 405 -1.68 -0.87 35.39
C ARG A 405 -2.24 -0.80 33.99
N PHE A 406 -1.37 -0.75 32.98
CA PHE A 406 -1.75 -0.55 31.58
C PHE A 406 -1.45 -1.78 30.74
N TRP A 407 -2.34 -2.07 29.80
CA TRP A 407 -2.15 -3.07 28.75
C TRP A 407 -2.31 -2.41 27.40
N VAL A 408 -1.23 -2.29 26.64
CA VAL A 408 -1.30 -1.76 25.27
C VAL A 408 -1.94 -2.81 24.37
N VAL A 409 -3.18 -2.54 23.95
CA VAL A 409 -3.96 -3.43 23.07
C VAL A 409 -3.42 -3.38 21.65
N GLY A 410 -3.05 -2.19 21.17
CA GLY A 410 -2.62 -1.99 19.80
C GLY A 410 -2.32 -0.54 19.46
N MET A 411 -1.96 -0.36 18.19
CA MET A 411 -1.72 0.94 17.55
C MET A 411 -2.76 1.21 16.47
N ILE A 412 -3.01 2.49 16.21
CA ILE A 412 -3.75 2.96 15.03
C ILE A 412 -2.83 3.86 14.22
N ASP A 413 -2.81 3.68 12.91
CA ASP A 413 -2.04 4.53 12.01
C ASP A 413 -2.80 4.69 10.68
N ASN A 414 -2.80 5.89 10.11
CA ASN A 414 -3.50 6.13 8.84
C ASN A 414 -2.73 5.57 7.63
N ASP A 415 -1.46 5.21 7.80
CA ASP A 415 -0.71 4.49 6.79
C ASP A 415 -1.21 3.05 6.63
N LEU A 416 -1.86 2.80 5.49
CA LEU A 416 -2.42 1.51 5.11
C LEU A 416 -1.35 0.40 5.01
N TYR A 417 -0.09 0.76 4.77
CA TYR A 417 1.01 -0.21 4.69
C TYR A 417 1.42 -0.75 6.06
N LYS A 418 1.12 -0.03 7.14
CA LYS A 418 1.44 -0.46 8.51
C LYS A 418 0.38 -1.37 9.12
N GLN A 419 -0.77 -1.51 8.47
CA GLN A 419 -1.90 -2.29 9.00
C GLN A 419 -1.52 -3.76 9.24
N GLY A 420 -1.71 -4.23 10.48
CA GLY A 420 -1.36 -5.57 10.92
C GLY A 420 0.14 -5.81 11.14
N ILE A 421 0.98 -4.78 10.99
CA ILE A 421 2.42 -4.82 11.31
C ILE A 421 2.62 -4.61 12.82
N ARG A 422 3.59 -5.30 13.39
CA ARG A 422 4.07 -5.15 14.77
C ARG A 422 5.19 -4.11 14.79
N ILE A 423 4.95 -3.01 15.49
CA ILE A 423 5.85 -1.86 15.67
C ILE A 423 6.11 -1.72 17.18
N PHE A 424 7.38 -1.69 17.59
CA PHE A 424 7.77 -1.65 19.01
C PHE A 424 7.13 -2.77 19.87
N GLY A 425 6.88 -3.94 19.27
CA GLY A 425 6.22 -5.07 19.95
C GLY A 425 4.68 -5.01 19.96
N VAL A 426 4.06 -3.92 19.47
CA VAL A 426 2.61 -3.68 19.48
C VAL A 426 2.06 -3.75 18.06
N GLN A 427 0.91 -4.39 17.86
CA GLN A 427 0.31 -4.52 16.52
C GLN A 427 -0.52 -3.29 16.14
N VAL A 428 -0.38 -2.82 14.90
CA VAL A 428 -1.28 -1.82 14.30
C VAL A 428 -2.60 -2.51 13.90
N LEU A 429 -3.70 -2.10 14.51
CA LEU A 429 -5.01 -2.77 14.44
C LEU A 429 -5.95 -2.18 13.39
N GLY A 430 -5.78 -0.91 13.03
CA GLY A 430 -6.69 -0.20 12.13
C GLY A 430 -6.22 1.22 11.84
N ASN A 431 -7.06 1.96 11.11
CA ASN A 431 -6.91 3.39 10.88
C ASN A 431 -7.80 4.20 11.86
N CYS A 432 -7.79 5.53 11.77
CA CYS A 432 -8.59 6.37 12.67
C CYS A 432 -10.11 6.18 12.50
N LYS A 433 -10.58 5.75 11.33
CA LYS A 433 -11.99 5.46 11.06
C LYS A 433 -12.47 4.18 11.75
N ASP A 434 -11.56 3.23 11.98
CA ASP A 434 -11.84 1.99 12.70
C ASP A 434 -11.92 2.19 14.22
N LEU A 435 -11.52 3.37 14.73
CA LEU A 435 -11.43 3.68 16.15
C LEU A 435 -12.72 3.35 16.93
N PRO A 436 -13.94 3.72 16.49
CA PRO A 436 -15.17 3.40 17.24
C PRO A 436 -15.40 1.89 17.37
N HIS A 437 -15.14 1.13 16.29
CA HIS A 437 -15.28 -0.31 16.30
C HIS A 437 -14.22 -0.97 17.21
N LEU A 438 -12.99 -0.45 17.20
CA LEU A 438 -11.90 -0.95 18.04
C LEU A 438 -12.14 -0.68 19.52
N ILE A 439 -12.67 0.49 19.90
CA ILE A 439 -13.04 0.82 21.27
C ILE A 439 -14.06 -0.19 21.81
N ALA A 440 -15.13 -0.44 21.05
CA ALA A 440 -16.17 -1.39 21.45
C ALA A 440 -15.67 -2.84 21.48
N LYS A 441 -14.90 -3.25 20.47
CA LYS A 441 -14.40 -4.63 20.34
C LYS A 441 -13.41 -5.01 21.43
N TYR A 442 -12.53 -4.08 21.80
CA TYR A 442 -11.44 -4.34 22.73
C TYR A 442 -11.65 -3.67 24.10
N ASP A 443 -12.80 -3.05 24.36
CA ASP A 443 -13.13 -2.41 25.65
C ASP A 443 -12.01 -1.44 26.10
N ILE A 444 -11.74 -0.45 25.26
CA ILE A 444 -10.58 0.44 25.41
C ILE A 444 -10.92 1.57 26.38
N GLY A 445 -10.17 1.65 27.49
CA GLY A 445 -10.37 2.64 28.54
C GLY A 445 -9.49 3.89 28.40
N VAL A 446 -8.38 3.80 27.68
CA VAL A 446 -7.45 4.94 27.47
C VAL A 446 -6.95 4.97 26.04
N ILE A 447 -6.97 6.15 25.41
CA ILE A 447 -6.40 6.39 24.09
C ILE A 447 -5.30 7.43 24.23
N ILE A 448 -4.10 7.09 23.76
CA ILE A 448 -2.92 7.97 23.77
C ILE A 448 -2.68 8.47 22.35
N LEU A 449 -2.81 9.77 22.14
CA LEU A 449 -2.50 10.44 20.89
C LEU A 449 -0.99 10.74 20.86
N ALA A 450 -0.27 10.03 19.99
CA ALA A 450 1.19 10.08 19.86
C ALA A 450 1.64 10.54 18.47
N ASP A 451 0.75 11.17 17.71
CA ASP A 451 1.03 11.83 16.42
C ASP A 451 0.13 13.07 16.32
N GLN A 452 0.74 14.25 16.25
CA GLN A 452 0.02 15.52 16.21
C GLN A 452 -0.69 15.76 14.87
N GLY A 453 -0.10 15.31 13.76
CA GLY A 453 -0.73 15.43 12.45
C GLY A 453 -1.98 14.57 12.33
N ILE A 454 -1.99 13.41 13.01
CA ILE A 454 -3.19 12.58 13.13
C ILE A 454 -4.19 13.21 14.13
N ALA A 455 -3.71 13.83 15.22
CA ALA A 455 -4.54 14.51 16.21
C ALA A 455 -5.42 15.62 15.61
N GLU A 456 -4.93 16.30 14.58
CA GLU A 456 -5.61 17.39 13.88
C GLU A 456 -6.58 16.94 12.78
N THR A 457 -6.59 15.66 12.41
CA THR A 457 -7.53 15.17 11.39
C THR A 457 -8.97 15.25 11.86
N GLU A 458 -9.90 15.55 10.94
CA GLU A 458 -11.34 15.69 11.22
C GLU A 458 -11.93 14.42 11.90
N ASP A 459 -11.38 13.24 11.59
CA ASP A 459 -11.74 11.96 12.20
C ASP A 459 -11.40 11.92 13.71
N VAL A 460 -10.31 12.58 14.11
CA VAL A 460 -9.78 12.63 15.49
C VAL A 460 -10.28 13.88 16.22
N THR A 461 -10.57 14.99 15.54
CA THR A 461 -11.23 16.16 16.15
C THR A 461 -12.71 15.91 16.45
N ASN A 462 -13.37 15.04 15.69
CA ASN A 462 -14.73 14.57 16.00
C ASN A 462 -14.82 13.58 17.18
N ILE A 463 -13.70 13.30 17.87
CA ILE A 463 -13.61 12.41 19.04
C ILE A 463 -14.51 12.82 20.21
N ALA A 464 -14.88 14.09 20.32
CA ALA A 464 -15.86 14.56 21.30
C ALA A 464 -17.21 13.80 21.19
N ARG A 465 -17.55 13.24 20.01
CA ARG A 465 -18.75 12.40 19.81
C ARG A 465 -18.59 10.96 20.32
N TYR A 466 -17.36 10.49 20.52
CA TYR A 466 -17.04 9.12 20.96
C TYR A 466 -16.62 9.03 22.43
N GLN A 467 -16.63 10.15 23.17
CA GLN A 467 -16.53 10.15 24.62
C GLN A 467 -17.75 9.45 25.22
N THR A 468 -17.67 8.13 25.33
CA THR A 468 -18.50 7.36 26.25
C THR A 468 -17.92 7.51 27.66
N ALA A 469 -18.74 7.37 28.69
CA ALA A 469 -18.36 7.61 30.09
C ALA A 469 -17.14 6.81 30.61
N SER A 470 -16.64 5.83 29.84
CA SER A 470 -15.56 4.91 30.20
C SER A 470 -14.22 5.12 29.48
N THR A 471 -14.13 6.00 28.46
CA THR A 471 -12.89 6.14 27.66
C THR A 471 -12.22 7.51 27.85
N ARG A 472 -10.95 7.50 28.27
CA ARG A 472 -10.13 8.70 28.51
C ARG A 472 -9.14 8.93 27.38
N PHE A 473 -8.87 10.20 27.08
CA PHE A 473 -7.87 10.60 26.09
C PHE A 473 -6.68 11.25 26.80
N ALA A 474 -5.48 10.87 26.37
CA ALA A 474 -4.23 11.48 26.78
C ALA A 474 -3.45 11.89 25.53
N VAL A 475 -2.94 13.12 25.50
CA VAL A 475 -2.09 13.59 24.39
C VAL A 475 -0.65 13.54 24.87
N LEU A 476 0.20 12.81 24.15
CA LEU A 476 1.64 12.89 24.38
C LEU A 476 2.17 14.05 23.53
N PRO A 477 2.76 15.10 24.13
CA PRO A 477 3.35 16.18 23.35
C PRO A 477 4.47 15.62 22.46
N ASP A 478 4.64 16.19 21.27
CA ASP A 478 5.76 15.83 20.41
C ASP A 478 7.05 16.47 20.93
N ILE A 479 7.67 15.78 21.89
CA ILE A 479 8.92 16.20 22.51
C ILE A 479 10.03 16.29 21.45
N PHE A 480 10.00 15.45 20.40
CA PHE A 480 11.01 15.46 19.35
C PHE A 480 10.89 16.69 18.43
N ALA A 481 9.67 17.05 18.02
CA ALA A 481 9.43 18.29 17.30
C ALA A 481 9.79 19.52 18.16
N THR A 482 9.45 19.49 19.44
CA THR A 482 9.78 20.58 20.38
C THR A 482 11.30 20.73 20.56
N LEU A 483 12.03 19.62 20.73
CA LEU A 483 13.49 19.64 20.86
C LEU A 483 14.19 20.02 19.56
N ASN A 484 13.69 19.59 18.39
CA ASN A 484 14.22 20.01 17.10
C ASN A 484 13.96 21.50 16.83
N GLY A 485 12.80 22.01 17.23
CA GLY A 485 12.49 23.44 17.21
C GLY A 485 13.43 24.24 18.13
N LEU A 486 13.70 23.74 19.34
CA LEU A 486 14.69 24.34 20.26
C LEU A 486 16.12 24.27 19.71
N ALA A 487 16.49 23.19 18.99
CA ALA A 487 17.79 23.04 18.35
C ALA A 487 17.99 23.98 17.16
N LEU A 488 16.91 24.38 16.47
CA LEU A 488 16.94 25.41 15.44
C LEU A 488 17.05 26.83 16.02
N VAL A 489 16.77 27.01 17.31
CA VAL A 489 17.00 28.26 18.06
C VAL A 489 18.37 28.20 18.75
N SER A 490 19.43 28.10 17.95
CA SER A 490 20.80 28.38 18.41
C SER A 490 21.08 29.90 18.29
N PRO A 491 21.65 30.56 19.31
CA PRO A 491 21.64 32.03 19.46
C PRO A 491 22.72 32.76 18.63
N ILE A 492 22.90 32.43 17.35
CA ILE A 492 23.97 33.05 16.53
C ILE A 492 23.45 33.96 15.39
N TYR A 493 22.16 34.00 15.10
CA TYR A 493 21.62 35.03 14.20
C TYR A 493 20.28 35.56 14.72
N GLN A 494 20.36 36.61 15.54
CA GLN A 494 19.27 37.55 15.73
C GLN A 494 19.51 38.73 14.78
N GLU A 495 18.88 38.71 13.62
CA GLU A 495 18.37 39.90 12.94
C GLU A 495 17.29 39.44 11.95
N ASP A 496 16.14 40.11 12.02
CA ASP A 496 14.97 39.99 11.16
C ASP A 496 14.09 38.72 11.27
N ALA A 497 13.47 38.52 12.43
CA ALA A 497 12.23 37.76 12.52
C ALA A 497 11.04 38.72 12.67
N GLN A 498 10.38 39.00 11.54
CA GLN A 498 9.02 39.54 11.55
C GLN A 498 8.13 38.61 12.38
N GLU A 499 7.28 39.22 13.20
CA GLU A 499 6.27 38.63 14.06
C GLU A 499 5.40 37.60 13.32
N VAL A 500 5.78 36.32 13.38
CA VAL A 500 4.87 35.21 13.09
C VAL A 500 4.26 34.80 14.43
N GLN A 501 3.10 35.39 14.74
CA GLN A 501 2.26 34.90 15.83
C GLN A 501 1.85 33.45 15.53
N PRO A 502 2.16 32.47 16.38
CA PRO A 502 1.62 31.14 16.23
C PRO A 502 0.16 31.16 16.69
N GLU A 503 -0.78 30.91 15.78
CA GLU A 503 -2.20 30.58 16.07
C GLU A 503 -2.36 29.22 16.79
N ALA A 504 -1.45 28.89 17.72
CA ALA A 504 -1.49 27.69 18.56
C ALA A 504 -2.32 27.88 19.84
N SER A 505 -3.18 28.91 19.90
CA SER A 505 -3.90 29.29 21.13
C SER A 505 -5.32 28.74 21.26
N LYS A 506 -5.81 27.88 20.35
CA LYS A 506 -7.18 27.32 20.42
C LYS A 506 -7.30 25.90 20.99
N LEU A 507 -6.20 25.19 21.26
CA LEU A 507 -6.23 23.99 22.10
C LEU A 507 -5.80 24.35 23.50
N ALA A 508 -6.74 24.95 24.25
CA ALA A 508 -6.63 25.10 25.69
C ALA A 508 -6.29 23.73 26.30
N CYS A 509 -5.07 23.67 26.79
CA CYS A 509 -4.37 22.53 27.37
C CYS A 509 -5.18 21.93 28.53
N THR A 510 -6.09 21.01 28.22
CA THR A 510 -6.95 20.32 29.20
C THR A 510 -6.38 18.95 29.59
N TYR A 511 -5.43 18.41 28.82
CA TYR A 511 -4.94 17.02 28.96
C TYR A 511 -3.40 16.90 29.07
N CYS A 512 -2.72 17.95 29.52
CA CYS A 512 -1.31 17.82 29.88
C CYS A 512 -1.17 17.00 31.15
N LEU A 513 -0.49 15.85 31.07
CA LEU A 513 -0.09 15.00 32.20
C LEU A 513 0.58 15.79 33.36
N ALA A 514 1.15 16.96 33.07
CA ALA A 514 1.77 17.84 34.06
C ALA A 514 0.80 18.47 35.07
N ARG A 515 -0.51 18.56 34.79
CA ARG A 515 -1.48 19.23 35.70
C ARG A 515 -2.11 18.32 36.75
N MET A 516 -1.92 16.99 36.67
CA MET A 516 -2.47 16.06 37.67
C MET A 516 -1.72 16.06 39.01
N ALA A 517 -0.62 16.79 39.14
CA ALA A 517 0.19 16.86 40.36
C ALA A 517 -0.14 18.06 41.29
N GLN A 518 -1.16 18.89 40.99
CA GLN A 518 -1.46 20.13 41.72
C GLN A 518 -2.95 20.32 42.06
N LEU A 519 -3.69 19.25 42.37
CA LEU A 519 -5.01 19.41 43.00
C LEU A 519 -4.86 19.21 44.51
N ASP A 520 -4.89 20.34 45.22
CA ASP A 520 -4.97 20.44 46.68
C ASP A 520 -6.13 19.59 47.23
N PHE A 521 -5.83 18.77 48.24
CA PHE A 521 -6.83 18.09 49.05
C PHE A 521 -7.53 19.12 49.96
N PRO A 522 -8.87 19.27 49.92
CA PRO A 522 -9.56 19.98 50.98
C PRO A 522 -9.56 19.12 52.24
N LEU A 523 -8.90 19.65 53.28
CA LEU A 523 -8.97 19.18 54.65
C LEU A 523 -10.45 19.07 55.09
N ALA A 524 -10.87 17.87 55.47
CA ALA A 524 -12.12 17.67 56.19
C ALA A 524 -11.90 18.10 57.66
N GLU A 525 -12.39 19.27 58.04
CA GLU A 525 -12.57 19.65 59.44
C GLU A 525 -13.83 18.99 60.02
N LYS A 526 -13.60 18.25 61.11
CA LYS A 526 -14.44 18.04 62.30
C LYS A 526 -15.92 17.65 62.12
N ASN A 527 -16.20 16.42 62.57
CA ASN A 527 -16.80 16.22 63.89
C ASN A 527 -15.98 15.21 64.68
#